data_AF-A0A1H7UP26-F1
#
_entry.id   AF-A0A1H7UP26-F1
#
_cell.length_a   1.000
_cell.length_b   1.000
_cell.length_c   1.000
_cell.angle_alpha   90.00
_cell.angle_beta   90.00
_cell.angle_gamma   90.00
#
_symmetry.space_group_name_H-M   'P 1'
#
loop_
_entity.id
_entity.type
_entity.pdbx_description
1 polymer ?
#
loop_
_entity_poly.entity_id
_entity_poly.type
_entity_poly.pdbx_seq_one_letter_code
_entity_poly.pdbx_strand_id
1 'polypeptide(L)'
;MKNLFKIFLVVLTTTMFLSCEDDEKNQITDTIEAPFAYFGEISSPVINVTDLEGSAFEAEVVAPFGNITSYDIRVNRNNVEDADGNLVYVPLTNITEQFPLDLRISATDLAAAFGITLADLQAGDQYNFLATTTGSDGITIDPGDGTQFLGAITNPGLEQALSFTTFISCPFNQSDAIGTYTKQTDAFGLAASTFEVIAGPDENSLTVVDLFSAGANFDIQINPDTGIATIARQPVAPSFFGYSGGNINTSGTSFVFSCTGAFVFNLQYTVDLGSFGSFDFSAVKN
;
A
#
# COMPACT_ATOMS: atom_id res chain seq x y z
N MET A 1 3.08 17.30 81.53
CA MET A 1 4.04 16.73 80.55
C MET A 1 3.46 15.62 79.65
N LYS A 2 2.42 14.86 80.04
CA LYS A 2 1.83 13.80 79.18
C LYS A 2 1.05 14.30 77.94
N ASN A 3 0.57 15.54 77.94
CA ASN A 3 -0.20 16.11 76.83
C ASN A 3 0.66 16.83 75.78
N LEU A 4 1.88 17.25 76.13
CA LEU A 4 2.81 17.87 75.17
C LEU A 4 3.40 16.85 74.20
N PHE A 5 3.65 15.63 74.69
CA PHE A 5 4.19 14.53 73.87
C PHE A 5 3.20 14.05 72.80
N LYS A 6 1.89 14.13 73.08
CA LYS A 6 0.84 13.77 72.12
C LYS A 6 0.70 14.79 70.98
N ILE A 7 0.88 16.08 71.28
CA ILE A 7 0.84 17.14 70.26
C ILE A 7 2.06 17.04 69.35
N PHE A 8 3.24 16.75 69.89
CA PHE A 8 4.46 16.58 69.09
C PHE A 8 4.38 15.37 68.15
N LEU A 9 3.76 14.26 68.58
CA LEU A 9 3.58 13.07 67.75
C LEU A 9 2.61 13.30 66.59
N VAL A 10 1.53 14.06 66.82
CA VAL A 10 0.53 14.39 65.79
C VAL A 10 1.12 15.35 64.75
N VAL A 11 1.86 16.39 65.18
CA VAL A 11 2.50 17.34 64.26
C VAL A 11 3.55 16.64 63.38
N LEU A 12 4.36 15.74 63.96
CA LEU A 12 5.38 14.97 63.24
C LEU A 12 4.79 13.96 62.24
N THR A 13 3.59 13.42 62.51
CA THR A 13 2.91 12.51 61.56
C THR A 13 2.23 13.26 60.43
N THR A 14 1.69 14.47 60.65
CA THR A 14 1.12 15.28 59.55
C THR A 14 2.15 15.85 58.58
N THR A 15 3.40 16.13 59.01
CA THR A 15 4.44 16.63 58.09
C THR A 15 5.09 15.54 57.24
N MET A 16 4.94 14.25 57.60
CA MET A 16 5.45 13.13 56.80
C MET A 16 4.57 12.76 55.60
N PHE A 17 3.31 13.22 55.55
CA PHE A 17 2.42 12.98 54.39
C PHE A 17 2.46 14.08 53.32
N LEU A 18 3.05 15.25 53.63
CA LEU A 18 3.19 16.35 52.66
C LEU A 18 4.53 16.32 51.88
N SER A 19 5.41 15.36 52.17
CA SER A 19 6.74 15.23 51.53
C SER A 19 6.86 13.97 50.65
N CYS A 20 5.73 13.30 50.36
CA CYS A 20 5.68 12.11 49.51
C CYS A 20 4.87 12.33 48.21
N GLU A 21 4.59 13.57 47.83
CA GLU A 21 4.37 13.86 46.41
C GLU A 21 5.74 14.08 45.79
N ASP A 22 6.35 12.95 45.47
CA ASP A 22 7.58 12.86 44.69
C ASP A 22 7.19 13.23 43.25
N ASP A 23 7.27 14.52 42.90
CA ASP A 23 7.04 15.04 41.54
C ASP A 23 7.92 14.29 40.49
N GLU A 24 8.96 13.58 40.95
CA GLU A 24 9.80 12.70 40.12
C GLU A 24 9.11 11.37 39.70
N LYS A 25 7.93 11.03 40.23
CA LYS A 25 7.19 9.81 39.85
C LYS A 25 6.20 9.99 38.71
N ASN A 26 5.99 11.23 38.25
CA ASN A 26 5.27 11.46 37.01
C ASN A 26 6.26 11.40 35.83
N GLN A 27 6.94 10.25 35.66
CA GLN A 27 7.77 9.96 34.47
C GLN A 27 6.92 9.56 33.27
N ILE A 28 5.76 10.20 33.06
CA ILE A 28 5.30 10.35 31.69
C ILE A 28 6.09 11.55 31.19
N THR A 29 7.29 11.28 30.65
CA THR A 29 8.06 12.30 29.92
C THR A 29 7.12 13.04 28.99
N ASP A 30 7.27 14.36 28.89
CA ASP A 30 6.58 15.15 27.85
C ASP A 30 6.65 14.35 26.55
N THR A 31 5.48 13.97 26.05
CA THR A 31 5.40 13.15 24.86
C THR A 31 5.80 14.06 23.72
N ILE A 32 7.01 13.85 23.19
CA ILE A 32 7.45 14.55 21.99
C ILE A 32 6.52 14.07 20.87
N GLU A 33 5.72 14.99 20.35
CA GLU A 33 4.83 14.73 19.23
C GLU A 33 5.68 14.50 17.98
N ALA A 34 5.63 13.28 17.44
CA ALA A 34 6.31 12.94 16.21
C ALA A 34 5.74 13.77 15.03
N PRO A 35 6.56 14.23 14.07
CA PRO A 35 6.08 14.86 12.83
C PRO A 35 5.42 13.82 11.91
N PHE A 36 4.24 13.32 12.29
CA PHE A 36 3.53 12.26 11.58
C PHE A 36 2.48 12.82 10.61
N ALA A 37 2.31 12.18 9.46
CA ALA A 37 1.30 12.52 8.47
C ALA A 37 0.53 11.27 7.99
N TYR A 38 -0.76 11.44 7.74
CA TYR A 38 -1.66 10.40 7.20
C TYR A 38 -2.55 10.97 6.10
N PHE A 39 -3.16 10.09 5.30
CA PHE A 39 -4.13 10.50 4.28
C PHE A 39 -5.53 10.66 4.90
N GLY A 40 -6.17 11.80 4.68
CA GLY A 40 -7.56 12.01 5.04
C GLY A 40 -8.51 11.34 4.04
N GLU A 41 -8.54 11.85 2.82
CA GLU A 41 -9.27 11.28 1.68
C GLU A 41 -8.32 11.06 0.50
N ILE A 42 -8.40 9.90 -0.16
CA ILE A 42 -7.74 9.65 -1.44
C ILE A 42 -8.80 9.78 -2.54
N SER A 43 -8.82 10.93 -3.22
CA SER A 43 -9.80 11.23 -4.26
C SER A 43 -9.46 10.56 -5.60
N SER A 44 -8.17 10.33 -5.87
CA SER A 44 -7.70 9.63 -7.07
C SER A 44 -6.52 8.72 -6.72
N PRO A 45 -6.74 7.40 -6.55
CA PRO A 45 -5.70 6.47 -6.13
C PRO A 45 -4.77 6.01 -7.27
N VAL A 46 -5.12 6.28 -8.54
CA VAL A 46 -4.40 5.83 -9.74
C VAL A 46 -4.25 6.95 -10.76
N ILE A 47 -3.22 6.85 -11.61
CA ILE A 47 -3.03 7.73 -12.76
C ILE A 47 -3.64 7.03 -13.98
N ASN A 48 -4.54 7.71 -14.69
CA ASN A 48 -5.26 7.11 -15.81
C ASN A 48 -4.40 7.07 -17.07
N VAL A 49 -4.06 5.87 -17.54
CA VAL A 49 -3.26 5.65 -18.76
C VAL A 49 -3.94 6.19 -20.02
N THR A 50 -5.27 6.30 -20.05
CA THR A 50 -5.99 6.87 -21.20
C THR A 50 -5.99 8.40 -21.20
N ASP A 51 -5.59 9.03 -20.09
CA ASP A 51 -5.52 10.48 -19.92
C ASP A 51 -4.35 10.85 -18.98
N LEU A 52 -3.12 10.61 -19.43
CA LEU A 52 -1.92 10.89 -18.63
C LEU A 52 -1.71 12.39 -18.36
N GLU A 53 -2.21 13.27 -19.25
CA GLU A 53 -2.06 14.72 -19.08
C GLU A 53 -3.05 15.28 -18.05
N GLY A 54 -4.28 14.76 -18.02
CA GLY A 54 -5.33 15.20 -17.09
C GLY A 54 -5.31 14.50 -15.73
N SER A 55 -4.74 13.30 -15.64
CA SER A 55 -4.81 12.48 -14.42
C SER A 55 -3.63 12.66 -13.46
N ALA A 56 -3.90 12.37 -12.18
CA ALA A 56 -2.94 12.40 -11.10
C ALA A 56 -3.36 11.45 -9.98
N PHE A 57 -2.39 11.06 -9.16
CA PHE A 57 -2.68 10.61 -7.81
C PHE A 57 -3.04 11.84 -6.96
N GLU A 58 -4.19 11.80 -6.30
CA GLU A 58 -4.74 12.91 -5.52
C GLU A 58 -5.20 12.43 -4.16
N ALA A 59 -4.71 13.08 -3.10
CA ALA A 59 -5.06 12.77 -1.71
C ALA A 59 -4.89 13.99 -0.80
N GLU A 60 -5.71 14.09 0.24
CA GLU A 60 -5.51 15.03 1.34
C GLU A 60 -4.48 14.45 2.32
N VAL A 61 -3.41 15.19 2.60
CA VAL A 61 -2.42 14.84 3.63
C VAL A 61 -2.69 15.66 4.87
N VAL A 62 -2.86 14.98 6.01
CA VAL A 62 -3.19 15.57 7.30
C VAL A 62 -2.03 15.38 8.28
N ALA A 63 -1.62 16.47 8.93
CA ALA A 63 -0.67 16.46 10.04
C ALA A 63 -1.43 16.72 11.36
N PRO A 64 -1.78 15.68 12.15
CA PRO A 64 -2.68 15.81 13.29
C PRO A 64 -2.15 16.74 14.39
N PHE A 65 -0.83 16.85 14.51
CA PHE A 65 -0.17 17.68 15.52
C PHE A 65 0.24 19.07 14.99
N GLY A 66 0.09 19.33 13.68
CA GLY A 66 0.46 20.62 13.08
C GLY A 66 1.94 21.00 13.24
N ASN A 67 2.80 20.02 13.52
CA ASN A 67 4.21 20.20 13.87
C ASN A 67 5.16 19.95 12.69
N ILE A 68 4.66 19.62 11.49
CA ILE A 68 5.45 19.37 10.29
C ILE A 68 5.81 20.69 9.61
N THR A 69 7.09 20.84 9.27
CA THR A 69 7.67 21.99 8.54
C THR A 69 8.09 21.66 7.11
N SER A 70 8.47 20.41 6.83
CA SER A 70 8.68 19.94 5.47
C SER A 70 8.16 18.52 5.27
N TYR A 71 7.78 18.24 4.02
CA TYR A 71 7.33 16.95 3.53
C TYR A 71 7.99 16.67 2.19
N ASP A 72 9.03 15.84 2.24
CA ASP A 72 9.96 15.55 1.16
C ASP A 72 9.63 14.21 0.52
N ILE A 73 9.09 14.24 -0.70
CA ILE A 73 8.65 13.04 -1.40
C ILE A 73 9.73 12.59 -2.39
N ARG A 74 10.07 11.31 -2.32
CA ARG A 74 10.90 10.60 -3.29
C ARG A 74 10.15 9.40 -3.85
N VAL A 75 10.45 9.03 -5.08
CA VAL A 75 9.72 8.02 -5.84
C VAL A 75 10.65 6.99 -6.46
N ASN A 76 10.24 5.74 -6.44
CA ASN A 76 10.84 4.63 -7.16
C ASN A 76 9.83 4.10 -8.19
N ARG A 77 10.28 3.85 -9.41
CA ARG A 77 9.46 3.25 -10.48
C ARG A 77 9.77 1.76 -10.57
N ASN A 78 8.75 0.91 -10.62
CA ASN A 78 8.83 -0.54 -10.92
C ASN A 78 9.83 -1.32 -10.07
N ASN A 79 10.02 -0.95 -8.80
CA ASN A 79 10.96 -1.62 -7.89
C ASN A 79 12.39 -1.69 -8.45
N VAL A 80 12.85 -0.64 -9.15
CA VAL A 80 14.23 -0.59 -9.64
C VAL A 80 15.20 -0.62 -8.46
N GLU A 81 16.13 -1.58 -8.48
CA GLU A 81 17.16 -1.80 -7.46
C GLU A 81 18.56 -1.42 -7.97
N ASP A 82 19.45 -1.06 -7.04
CA ASP A 82 20.89 -0.90 -7.29
C ASP A 82 21.62 -2.26 -7.33
N ALA A 83 22.95 -2.22 -7.47
CA ALA A 83 23.77 -3.43 -7.52
C ALA A 83 23.76 -4.25 -6.21
N ASP A 84 23.38 -3.62 -5.10
CA ASP A 84 23.31 -4.24 -3.77
C ASP A 84 21.88 -4.70 -3.43
N GLY A 85 20.93 -4.55 -4.36
CA GLY A 85 19.53 -4.96 -4.19
C GLY A 85 18.67 -3.95 -3.43
N ASN A 86 19.12 -2.69 -3.29
CA ASN A 86 18.33 -1.65 -2.63
C ASN A 86 17.52 -0.86 -3.64
N LEU A 87 16.27 -0.55 -3.30
CA LEU A 87 15.41 0.29 -4.14
C LEU A 87 16.00 1.69 -4.36
N VAL A 88 16.06 2.11 -5.62
CA VAL A 88 16.59 3.42 -6.02
C VAL A 88 15.47 4.44 -6.09
N TYR A 89 15.48 5.43 -5.20
CA TYR A 89 14.51 6.51 -5.18
C TYR A 89 15.10 7.79 -5.82
N VAL A 90 14.29 8.48 -6.62
CA VAL A 90 14.59 9.82 -7.14
C VAL A 90 13.77 10.88 -6.40
N PRO A 91 14.30 12.08 -6.15
CA PRO A 91 13.51 13.17 -5.58
C PRO A 91 12.34 13.54 -6.49
N LEU A 92 11.15 13.75 -5.92
CA LEU A 92 9.96 14.18 -6.65
C LEU A 92 9.62 15.63 -6.33
N THR A 93 9.38 15.92 -5.05
CA THR A 93 8.98 17.27 -4.61
C THR A 93 9.32 17.48 -3.13
N ASN A 94 9.49 18.74 -2.74
CA ASN A 94 9.63 19.18 -1.35
C ASN A 94 8.50 20.17 -1.07
N ILE A 95 7.70 19.87 -0.05
CA ILE A 95 6.54 20.68 0.30
C ILE A 95 6.78 21.31 1.67
N THR A 96 6.62 22.62 1.75
CA THR A 96 6.82 23.44 2.97
C THR A 96 5.58 24.24 3.34
N GLU A 97 4.44 23.84 2.77
CA GLU A 97 3.13 24.47 2.97
C GLU A 97 2.46 24.01 4.29
N GLN A 98 1.34 24.65 4.63
CA GLN A 98 0.56 24.29 5.82
C GLN A 98 -0.34 23.09 5.55
N PHE A 99 -0.49 22.23 6.56
CA PHE A 99 -1.40 21.08 6.54
C PHE A 99 -2.80 21.49 7.06
N PRO A 100 -3.89 20.87 6.56
CA PRO A 100 -3.92 19.81 5.56
C PRO A 100 -3.52 20.30 4.16
N LEU A 101 -2.94 19.39 3.38
CA LEU A 101 -2.41 19.66 2.04
C LEU A 101 -3.13 18.78 1.02
N ASP A 102 -3.59 19.36 -0.07
CA ASP A 102 -4.08 18.62 -1.24
C ASP A 102 -2.88 18.15 -2.07
N LEU A 103 -2.40 16.93 -1.80
CA LEU A 103 -1.31 16.32 -2.54
C LEU A 103 -1.79 15.91 -3.92
N ARG A 104 -1.08 16.39 -4.94
CA ARG A 104 -1.31 16.02 -6.33
C ARG A 104 -0.01 15.61 -7.00
N ILE A 105 0.07 14.38 -7.47
CA ILE A 105 1.21 13.83 -8.21
C ILE A 105 0.74 13.40 -9.60
N SER A 106 1.08 14.19 -10.62
CA SER A 106 0.69 13.89 -12.00
C SER A 106 1.67 12.97 -12.71
N ALA A 107 1.22 12.40 -13.83
CA ALA A 107 2.09 11.67 -14.74
C ALA A 107 3.23 12.57 -15.29
N THR A 108 3.00 13.88 -15.40
CA THR A 108 4.02 14.85 -15.82
C THR A 108 5.11 15.02 -14.76
N ASP A 109 4.75 15.08 -13.47
CA ASP A 109 5.71 15.18 -12.37
C ASP A 109 6.60 13.93 -12.32
N LEU A 110 5.98 12.75 -12.49
CA LEU A 110 6.71 11.48 -12.57
C LEU A 110 7.65 11.43 -13.78
N ALA A 111 7.17 11.80 -14.97
CA ALA A 111 7.99 11.81 -16.17
C ALA A 111 9.20 12.74 -16.01
N ALA A 112 9.00 13.93 -15.44
CA ALA A 112 10.06 14.89 -15.15
C ALA A 112 11.08 14.34 -14.13
N ALA A 113 10.62 13.73 -13.03
CA ALA A 113 11.47 13.17 -11.99
C ALA A 113 12.41 12.07 -12.51
N PHE A 114 11.93 11.26 -13.46
CA PHE A 114 12.72 10.19 -14.08
C PHE A 114 13.45 10.61 -15.36
N GLY A 115 13.27 11.84 -15.85
CA GLY A 115 13.88 12.32 -17.10
C GLY A 115 13.37 11.59 -18.35
N ILE A 116 12.12 11.14 -18.32
CA ILE A 116 11.43 10.42 -19.41
C ILE A 116 10.29 11.26 -19.98
N THR A 117 9.63 10.76 -21.02
CA THR A 117 8.43 11.39 -21.60
C THR A 117 7.15 10.68 -21.15
N LEU A 118 5.99 11.34 -21.32
CA LEU A 118 4.70 10.71 -21.06
C LEU A 118 4.46 9.45 -21.92
N ALA A 119 5.08 9.35 -23.10
CA ALA A 119 4.97 8.19 -23.97
C ALA A 119 5.72 6.95 -23.43
N ASP A 120 6.64 7.15 -22.49
CA ASP A 120 7.39 6.07 -21.83
C ASP A 120 6.62 5.51 -20.63
N LEU A 121 5.52 6.13 -20.25
CA LEU A 121 4.62 5.69 -19.19
C LEU A 121 3.62 4.67 -19.75
N GLN A 122 3.49 3.53 -19.07
CA GLN A 122 2.71 2.40 -19.54
C GLN A 122 1.73 1.92 -18.48
N ALA A 123 0.61 1.32 -18.92
CA ALA A 123 -0.30 0.63 -18.01
C ALA A 123 0.46 -0.44 -17.23
N GLY A 124 0.26 -0.46 -15.90
CA GLY A 124 0.96 -1.34 -14.98
C GLY A 124 2.25 -0.79 -14.41
N ASP A 125 2.73 0.39 -14.85
CA ASP A 125 3.81 1.07 -14.15
C ASP A 125 3.42 1.33 -12.69
N GLN A 126 4.26 0.87 -11.78
CA GLN A 126 4.14 1.05 -10.34
C GLN A 126 5.06 2.18 -9.88
N TYR A 127 4.54 3.04 -9.01
CA TYR A 127 5.31 4.11 -8.37
C TYR A 127 5.20 3.99 -6.86
N ASN A 128 6.32 3.70 -6.22
CA ASN A 128 6.43 3.63 -4.77
C ASN A 128 6.98 4.94 -4.25
N PHE A 129 6.28 5.56 -3.32
CA PHE A 129 6.66 6.82 -2.71
C PHE A 129 7.12 6.59 -1.29
N LEU A 130 8.13 7.36 -0.91
CA LEU A 130 8.54 7.57 0.46
C LEU A 130 8.50 9.07 0.71
N ALA A 131 7.84 9.47 1.78
CA ALA A 131 7.79 10.84 2.20
C ALA A 131 8.48 10.99 3.56
N THR A 132 9.49 11.84 3.59
CA THR A 132 10.21 12.21 4.81
C THR A 132 9.56 13.46 5.39
N THR A 133 9.19 13.43 6.66
CA THR A 133 8.66 14.60 7.38
C THR A 133 9.70 15.19 8.30
N THR A 134 9.81 16.51 8.34
CA THR A 134 10.65 17.22 9.31
C THR A 134 9.79 18.12 10.19
N GLY A 135 9.88 17.93 11.50
CA GLY A 135 9.17 18.69 12.51
C GLY A 135 9.79 20.05 12.82
N SER A 136 9.03 20.93 13.46
CA SER A 136 9.50 22.24 13.91
C SER A 136 10.61 22.19 14.97
N ASP A 137 10.73 21.05 15.65
CA ASP A 137 11.80 20.72 16.59
C ASP A 137 13.07 20.17 15.91
N GLY A 138 13.05 20.04 14.57
CA GLY A 138 14.13 19.49 13.76
C GLY A 138 14.16 17.96 13.72
N ILE A 139 13.23 17.27 14.39
CA ILE A 139 13.12 15.81 14.29
C ILE A 139 12.69 15.46 12.87
N THR A 140 13.34 14.46 12.29
CA THR A 140 13.02 13.96 10.95
C THR A 140 12.60 12.52 11.04
N ILE A 141 11.53 12.19 10.33
CA ILE A 141 11.02 10.83 10.17
C ILE A 141 11.16 10.45 8.70
N ASP A 142 12.09 9.53 8.42
CA ASP A 142 12.32 8.97 7.09
C ASP A 142 11.92 7.49 7.06
N PRO A 143 10.85 7.11 6.34
CA PRO A 143 10.43 5.71 6.20
C PRO A 143 11.44 4.81 5.46
N GLY A 144 12.44 5.38 4.79
CA GLY A 144 13.57 4.61 4.26
C GLY A 144 14.64 4.27 5.30
N ASP A 145 14.63 4.90 6.47
CA ASP A 145 15.53 4.58 7.58
C ASP A 145 14.92 3.48 8.45
N GLY A 146 15.35 2.23 8.21
CA GLY A 146 14.90 1.06 8.94
C GLY A 146 15.21 1.07 10.45
N THR A 147 15.93 2.06 10.97
CA THR A 147 16.17 2.23 12.41
C THR A 147 15.08 3.05 13.10
N GLN A 148 14.34 3.87 12.35
CA GLN A 148 13.32 4.78 12.91
C GLN A 148 11.97 4.10 13.13
N PHE A 149 11.75 2.97 12.46
CA PHE A 149 10.49 2.24 12.52
C PHE A 149 10.73 0.80 12.97
N LEU A 150 10.25 0.49 14.18
CA LEU A 150 10.27 -0.86 14.74
C LEU A 150 9.03 -1.69 14.34
N GLY A 151 8.25 -1.23 13.35
CA GLY A 151 7.00 -1.84 12.89
C GLY A 151 6.73 -1.59 11.41
N ALA A 152 5.73 -2.30 10.87
CA ALA A 152 5.37 -2.24 9.45
C ALA A 152 4.68 -0.90 9.12
N ILE A 153 5.48 0.14 8.87
CA ILE A 153 5.02 1.37 8.21
C ILE A 153 4.38 1.07 6.85
N THR A 154 4.78 -0.01 6.19
CA THR A 154 4.16 -0.44 4.94
C THR A 154 2.75 -1.02 5.10
N ASN A 155 2.14 -1.00 6.30
CA ASN A 155 0.79 -1.52 6.50
C ASN A 155 -0.26 -0.53 5.92
N PRO A 156 -0.98 -0.92 4.84
CA PRO A 156 -1.96 -0.04 4.20
C PRO A 156 -3.15 0.29 5.12
N GLY A 157 -3.41 -0.51 6.17
CA GLY A 157 -4.48 -0.24 7.13
C GLY A 157 -4.18 0.91 8.11
N LEU A 158 -3.00 1.54 8.02
CA LEU A 158 -2.63 2.70 8.83
C LEU A 158 -2.86 4.03 8.12
N GLU A 159 -3.25 4.02 6.84
CA GLU A 159 -3.49 5.21 6.01
C GLU A 159 -2.34 6.24 6.07
N GLN A 160 -1.12 5.79 6.36
CA GLN A 160 0.00 6.69 6.56
C GLN A 160 0.43 7.34 5.24
N ALA A 161 0.72 8.63 5.29
CA ALA A 161 1.21 9.38 4.14
C ALA A 161 2.74 9.29 4.02
N LEU A 162 3.39 8.38 4.74
CA LEU A 162 4.86 8.26 4.72
C LEU A 162 5.34 7.26 3.67
N SER A 163 4.57 6.19 3.41
CA SER A 163 4.88 5.23 2.36
C SER A 163 3.58 4.79 1.70
N PHE A 164 3.51 4.96 0.39
CA PHE A 164 2.33 4.67 -0.41
C PHE A 164 2.72 4.34 -1.84
N THR A 165 1.80 3.73 -2.58
CA THR A 165 2.03 3.28 -3.95
C THR A 165 0.86 3.73 -4.82
N THR A 166 1.16 4.23 -6.01
CA THR A 166 0.17 4.41 -7.07
C THR A 166 0.58 3.65 -8.32
N PHE A 167 -0.35 3.52 -9.25
CA PHE A 167 -0.17 2.79 -10.49
C PHE A 167 -0.70 3.61 -11.65
N ILE A 168 -0.11 3.41 -12.81
CA ILE A 168 -0.71 3.83 -14.08
C ILE A 168 -1.68 2.73 -14.50
N SER A 169 -2.98 3.02 -14.41
CA SER A 169 -4.07 2.06 -14.66
C SER A 169 -5.18 2.72 -15.49
N CYS A 170 -6.25 1.99 -15.80
CA CYS A 170 -7.45 2.55 -16.40
C CYS A 170 -8.70 2.09 -15.64
N PRO A 171 -9.78 2.90 -15.69
CA PRO A 171 -11.10 2.43 -15.27
C PRO A 171 -11.46 1.12 -15.96
N PHE A 172 -12.09 0.22 -15.22
CA PHE A 172 -12.46 -1.08 -15.72
C PHE A 172 -13.69 -0.98 -16.64
N ASN A 173 -13.59 -1.61 -17.81
CA ASN A 173 -14.71 -1.89 -18.69
C ASN A 173 -14.75 -3.39 -18.97
N GLN A 174 -15.80 -4.06 -18.47
CA GLN A 174 -15.97 -5.50 -18.63
C GLN A 174 -15.99 -5.95 -20.10
N SER A 175 -16.67 -5.20 -20.96
CA SER A 175 -16.80 -5.57 -22.38
C SER A 175 -15.46 -5.53 -23.12
N ASP A 176 -14.56 -4.61 -22.72
CA ASP A 176 -13.22 -4.51 -23.27
C ASP A 176 -12.30 -5.63 -22.76
N ALA A 177 -12.58 -6.17 -21.57
CA ALA A 177 -11.80 -7.26 -20.94
C ALA A 177 -12.23 -8.69 -21.34
N ILE A 178 -13.36 -8.88 -22.02
CA ILE A 178 -13.82 -10.22 -22.46
C ILE A 178 -13.07 -10.64 -23.73
N GLY A 179 -12.54 -11.86 -23.77
CA GLY A 179 -11.92 -12.44 -24.96
C GLY A 179 -10.94 -13.55 -24.68
N THR A 180 -10.12 -13.88 -25.67
CA THR A 180 -9.06 -14.89 -25.54
C THR A 180 -7.74 -14.23 -25.20
N TYR A 181 -7.05 -14.78 -24.20
CA TYR A 181 -5.78 -14.28 -23.69
C TYR A 181 -4.66 -15.28 -23.94
N THR A 182 -3.46 -14.76 -24.13
CA THR A 182 -2.21 -15.52 -24.23
C THR A 182 -1.30 -15.16 -23.06
N LYS A 183 -0.81 -16.18 -22.36
CA LYS A 183 0.13 -15.99 -21.23
C LYS A 183 1.42 -15.34 -21.71
N GLN A 184 1.95 -14.43 -20.89
CA GLN A 184 3.24 -13.78 -21.10
C GLN A 184 4.24 -14.25 -20.04
N THR A 185 3.88 -14.15 -18.76
CA THR A 185 4.67 -14.66 -17.63
C THR A 185 3.84 -15.63 -16.82
N ASP A 186 4.47 -16.71 -16.36
CA ASP A 186 3.80 -17.77 -15.60
C ASP A 186 4.78 -18.39 -14.60
N ALA A 187 4.99 -17.70 -13.48
CA ALA A 187 5.74 -18.25 -12.34
C ALA A 187 4.89 -19.25 -11.55
N PHE A 188 3.58 -19.28 -11.80
CA PHE A 188 2.66 -20.22 -11.16
C PHE A 188 2.82 -21.63 -11.73
N GLY A 189 3.13 -21.79 -13.02
CA GLY A 189 3.36 -23.09 -13.66
C GLY A 189 2.11 -23.70 -14.27
N LEU A 190 1.28 -22.89 -14.92
CA LEU A 190 0.02 -23.29 -15.54
C LEU A 190 0.25 -24.03 -16.86
N ALA A 191 -0.62 -25.00 -17.17
CA ALA A 191 -0.45 -25.82 -18.38
C ALA A 191 -0.93 -25.12 -19.66
N ALA A 192 -2.03 -24.37 -19.61
CA ALA A 192 -2.63 -23.77 -20.80
C ALA A 192 -1.85 -22.53 -21.26
N SER A 193 -1.47 -22.44 -22.53
CA SER A 193 -0.81 -21.25 -23.11
C SER A 193 -1.78 -20.10 -23.39
N THR A 194 -3.04 -20.45 -23.63
CA THR A 194 -4.13 -19.54 -23.94
C THR A 194 -5.36 -19.92 -23.15
N PHE A 195 -6.21 -18.96 -22.82
CA PHE A 195 -7.45 -19.17 -22.07
C PHE A 195 -8.50 -18.14 -22.47
N GLU A 196 -9.76 -18.44 -22.14
CA GLU A 196 -10.88 -17.54 -22.40
C GLU A 196 -11.28 -16.81 -21.12
N VAL A 197 -11.66 -15.54 -21.28
CA VAL A 197 -12.26 -14.73 -20.24
C VAL A 197 -13.62 -14.25 -20.72
N ILE A 198 -14.63 -14.51 -19.91
CA ILE A 198 -16.02 -14.15 -20.16
C ILE A 198 -16.55 -13.20 -19.07
N ALA A 199 -17.73 -12.63 -19.31
CA ALA A 199 -18.42 -11.81 -18.32
C ALA A 199 -18.63 -12.63 -17.03
N GLY A 200 -18.29 -12.02 -15.89
CA GLY A 200 -18.56 -12.60 -14.58
C GLY A 200 -20.03 -12.46 -14.18
N PRO A 201 -20.38 -12.88 -12.95
CA PRO A 201 -21.74 -12.79 -12.42
C PRO A 201 -22.28 -11.36 -12.27
N ASP A 202 -21.41 -10.34 -12.27
CA ASP A 202 -21.74 -8.93 -12.10
C ASP A 202 -20.91 -8.05 -13.06
N GLU A 203 -21.22 -6.76 -13.13
CA GLU A 203 -20.58 -5.83 -14.08
C GLU A 203 -19.09 -5.55 -13.77
N ASN A 204 -18.65 -5.83 -12.55
CA ASN A 204 -17.30 -5.60 -12.06
C ASN A 204 -16.53 -6.90 -11.86
N SER A 205 -16.97 -7.98 -12.50
CA SER A 205 -16.31 -9.28 -12.42
C SER A 205 -16.04 -9.93 -13.77
N LEU A 206 -15.08 -10.84 -13.80
CA LEU A 206 -14.74 -11.65 -14.97
C LEU A 206 -14.64 -13.10 -14.55
N THR A 207 -15.01 -14.02 -15.44
CA THR A 207 -14.78 -15.46 -15.23
C THR A 207 -13.67 -15.92 -16.17
N VAL A 208 -12.61 -16.47 -15.60
CA VAL A 208 -11.54 -17.13 -16.34
C VAL A 208 -11.92 -18.59 -16.55
N VAL A 209 -11.87 -19.03 -17.80
CA VAL A 209 -12.30 -20.37 -18.21
C VAL A 209 -11.10 -21.26 -18.49
N ASP A 210 -11.10 -22.44 -17.87
CA ASP A 210 -10.19 -23.57 -18.17
C ASP A 210 -8.67 -23.27 -18.10
N LEU A 211 -8.25 -22.21 -17.39
CA LEU A 211 -6.83 -21.86 -17.29
C LEU A 211 -5.98 -22.95 -16.58
N PHE A 212 -6.56 -23.59 -15.57
CA PHE A 212 -5.89 -24.63 -14.77
C PHE A 212 -6.11 -26.03 -15.33
N SER A 213 -7.37 -26.36 -15.57
CA SER A 213 -7.82 -27.62 -16.15
C SER A 213 -9.23 -27.45 -16.70
N ALA A 214 -9.67 -28.35 -17.57
CA ALA A 214 -11.02 -28.30 -18.12
C ALA A 214 -12.08 -28.37 -17.00
N GLY A 215 -13.00 -27.40 -17.00
CA GLY A 215 -14.03 -27.18 -16.00
C GLY A 215 -13.59 -26.42 -14.75
N ALA A 216 -12.31 -26.05 -14.62
CA ALA A 216 -11.78 -25.32 -13.48
C ALA A 216 -11.80 -23.81 -13.73
N ASN A 217 -13.00 -23.24 -13.69
CA ASN A 217 -13.23 -21.82 -13.84
C ASN A 217 -13.09 -21.10 -12.49
N PHE A 218 -12.74 -19.82 -12.54
CA PHE A 218 -12.73 -18.97 -11.35
C PHE A 218 -13.10 -17.54 -11.70
N ASP A 219 -13.68 -16.85 -10.72
CA ASP A 219 -14.12 -15.49 -10.86
C ASP A 219 -13.09 -14.51 -10.29
N ILE A 220 -12.98 -13.37 -10.95
CA ILE A 220 -12.15 -12.23 -10.56
C ILE A 220 -13.12 -11.10 -10.23
N GLN A 221 -12.93 -10.47 -9.07
CA GLN A 221 -13.61 -9.23 -8.71
C GLN A 221 -12.70 -8.05 -8.98
N ILE A 222 -13.18 -7.01 -9.66
CA ILE A 222 -12.40 -5.86 -10.09
C ILE A 222 -12.97 -4.59 -9.45
N ASN A 223 -12.11 -3.76 -8.88
CA ASN A 223 -12.49 -2.41 -8.49
C ASN A 223 -12.62 -1.55 -9.77
N PRO A 224 -13.80 -0.97 -10.06
CA PRO A 224 -14.06 -0.32 -11.33
C PRO A 224 -13.23 0.93 -11.58
N ASP A 225 -12.83 1.63 -10.53
CA ASP A 225 -12.09 2.90 -10.63
C ASP A 225 -10.60 2.68 -10.86
N THR A 226 -10.06 1.59 -10.30
CA THR A 226 -8.61 1.33 -10.24
C THR A 226 -8.15 0.19 -11.14
N GLY A 227 -9.06 -0.69 -11.56
CA GLY A 227 -8.72 -1.94 -12.24
C GLY A 227 -8.06 -2.97 -11.33
N ILE A 228 -7.99 -2.74 -10.01
CA ILE A 228 -7.42 -3.70 -9.05
C ILE A 228 -8.32 -4.95 -9.01
N ALA A 229 -7.71 -6.09 -9.27
CA ALA A 229 -8.33 -7.40 -9.29
C ALA A 229 -8.10 -8.15 -7.98
N THR A 230 -9.13 -8.86 -7.52
CA THR A 230 -9.09 -9.74 -6.35
C THR A 230 -9.70 -11.07 -6.72
N ILE A 231 -8.98 -12.15 -6.39
CA ILE A 231 -9.49 -13.52 -6.54
C ILE A 231 -9.67 -14.06 -5.12
N ALA A 232 -10.92 -14.24 -4.70
CA ALA A 232 -11.22 -14.93 -3.47
C ALA A 232 -10.77 -16.39 -3.57
N ARG A 233 -10.55 -17.05 -2.42
CA ARG A 233 -10.18 -18.46 -2.37
C ARG A 233 -11.18 -19.32 -3.14
N GLN A 234 -10.76 -19.85 -4.28
CA GLN A 234 -11.60 -20.63 -5.19
C GLN A 234 -10.93 -21.93 -5.61
N PRO A 235 -11.68 -23.04 -5.70
CA PRO A 235 -11.14 -24.33 -6.06
C PRO A 235 -10.85 -24.38 -7.57
N VAL A 236 -9.61 -24.74 -7.92
CA VAL A 236 -9.18 -24.89 -9.33
C VAL A 236 -8.50 -26.22 -9.62
N ALA A 237 -8.22 -27.02 -8.57
CA ALA A 237 -7.65 -28.34 -8.68
C ALA A 237 -8.05 -29.22 -7.47
N PRO A 238 -8.06 -30.56 -7.61
CA PRO A 238 -8.31 -31.44 -6.46
C PRO A 238 -7.18 -31.38 -5.41
N SER A 239 -5.96 -31.07 -5.83
CA SER A 239 -4.77 -31.02 -4.96
C SER A 239 -3.65 -30.18 -5.56
N PHE A 240 -2.80 -29.61 -4.71
CA PHE A 240 -1.50 -29.05 -5.10
C PHE A 240 -0.37 -29.72 -4.32
N PHE A 241 0.70 -30.11 -5.01
CA PHE A 241 1.89 -30.73 -4.41
C PHE A 241 1.60 -31.92 -3.47
N GLY A 242 0.54 -32.69 -3.76
CA GLY A 242 0.11 -33.84 -2.96
C GLY A 242 -0.79 -33.51 -1.76
N TYR A 243 -1.11 -32.24 -1.52
CA TYR A 243 -2.06 -31.79 -0.50
C TYR A 243 -3.44 -31.54 -1.10
N SER A 244 -4.49 -31.99 -0.41
CA SER A 244 -5.88 -31.83 -0.85
C SER A 244 -6.37 -30.38 -0.85
N GLY A 245 -7.39 -30.13 -1.68
CA GLY A 245 -8.11 -28.86 -1.71
C GLY A 245 -7.35 -27.78 -2.48
N GLY A 246 -6.98 -28.05 -3.74
CA GLY A 246 -6.26 -27.10 -4.58
C GLY A 246 -7.09 -25.86 -4.92
N ASN A 247 -6.80 -24.75 -4.25
CA ASN A 247 -7.43 -23.45 -4.43
C ASN A 247 -6.41 -22.39 -4.86
N ILE A 248 -6.91 -21.31 -5.45
CA ILE A 248 -6.15 -20.08 -5.68
C ILE A 248 -6.80 -18.89 -5.01
N ASN A 249 -5.99 -17.88 -4.74
CA ASN A 249 -6.40 -16.53 -4.41
C ASN A 249 -5.28 -15.56 -4.80
N THR A 250 -5.56 -14.27 -4.75
CA THR A 250 -4.54 -13.22 -4.84
C THR A 250 -3.76 -13.11 -3.53
N SER A 251 -2.43 -12.96 -3.60
CA SER A 251 -1.54 -12.73 -2.44
C SER A 251 -0.92 -11.32 -2.38
N GLY A 252 -1.28 -10.46 -3.33
CA GLY A 252 -0.84 -9.08 -3.42
C GLY A 252 -1.71 -8.29 -4.39
N THR A 253 -1.30 -7.07 -4.72
CA THR A 253 -2.01 -6.25 -5.69
C THR A 253 -1.98 -6.91 -7.06
N SER A 254 -3.13 -7.02 -7.68
CA SER A 254 -3.35 -7.65 -8.98
C SER A 254 -4.20 -6.69 -9.82
N PHE A 255 -4.08 -6.72 -11.14
CA PHE A 255 -4.72 -5.76 -12.04
C PHE A 255 -5.35 -6.43 -13.26
N VAL A 256 -6.46 -5.83 -13.69
CA VAL A 256 -7.08 -6.01 -14.99
C VAL A 256 -7.08 -4.68 -15.73
N PHE A 257 -6.22 -4.56 -16.72
CA PHE A 257 -6.16 -3.38 -17.60
C PHE A 257 -7.06 -3.61 -18.81
N SER A 258 -8.35 -3.39 -18.64
CA SER A 258 -9.35 -3.60 -19.71
C SER A 258 -9.03 -2.81 -20.99
N CYS A 259 -8.54 -1.58 -20.85
CA CYS A 259 -8.19 -0.69 -21.95
C CYS A 259 -7.02 -1.20 -22.83
N THR A 260 -6.08 -1.96 -22.25
CA THR A 260 -4.94 -2.55 -22.99
C THR A 260 -5.11 -4.04 -23.20
N GLY A 261 -6.15 -4.64 -22.63
CA GLY A 261 -6.37 -6.08 -22.64
C GLY A 261 -5.28 -6.85 -21.90
N ALA A 262 -4.75 -6.34 -20.79
CA ALA A 262 -3.69 -7.01 -20.03
C ALA A 262 -4.15 -7.44 -18.62
N PHE A 263 -3.63 -8.58 -18.15
CA PHE A 263 -3.75 -9.03 -16.77
C PHE A 263 -2.37 -9.13 -16.13
N VAL A 264 -2.29 -8.71 -14.88
CA VAL A 264 -1.12 -8.92 -14.03
C VAL A 264 -1.62 -9.38 -12.66
N PHE A 265 -1.39 -10.64 -12.33
CA PHE A 265 -1.85 -11.24 -11.07
C PHE A 265 -0.67 -11.70 -10.24
N ASN A 266 -0.80 -11.49 -8.93
CA ASN A 266 0.04 -12.12 -7.94
C ASN A 266 -0.77 -13.22 -7.24
N LEU A 267 -0.56 -14.46 -7.68
CA LEU A 267 -1.37 -15.62 -7.28
C LEU A 267 -0.68 -16.43 -6.19
N GLN A 268 -1.49 -17.12 -5.39
CA GLN A 268 -1.01 -18.00 -4.33
C GLN A 268 -1.62 -19.39 -4.45
N TYR A 269 -0.79 -20.40 -4.14
CA TYR A 269 -1.26 -21.77 -3.96
C TYR A 269 -1.92 -21.92 -2.60
N THR A 270 -3.16 -22.39 -2.58
CA THR A 270 -3.87 -22.65 -1.32
C THR A 270 -4.38 -24.07 -1.26
N VAL A 271 -4.16 -24.70 -0.11
CA VAL A 271 -4.62 -26.06 0.22
C VAL A 271 -5.36 -26.04 1.54
N ASP A 272 -5.89 -27.18 1.98
CA ASP A 272 -6.63 -27.26 3.24
C ASP A 272 -5.79 -26.83 4.45
N LEU A 273 -4.46 -26.99 4.36
CA LEU A 273 -3.50 -26.63 5.41
C LEU A 273 -3.10 -25.15 5.45
N GLY A 274 -3.39 -24.37 4.40
CA GLY A 274 -2.98 -22.97 4.31
C GLY A 274 -2.64 -22.52 2.91
N SER A 275 -2.10 -21.31 2.82
CA SER A 275 -1.69 -20.66 1.56
C SER A 275 -0.17 -20.46 1.52
N PHE A 276 0.44 -20.66 0.35
CA PHE A 276 1.88 -20.77 0.20
C PHE A 276 2.37 -20.03 -1.05
N GLY A 277 3.44 -19.25 -0.86
CA GLY A 277 4.12 -18.52 -1.93
C GLY A 277 3.33 -17.33 -2.46
N SER A 278 3.92 -16.67 -3.45
CA SER A 278 3.39 -15.52 -4.17
C SER A 278 4.05 -15.60 -5.55
N PHE A 279 3.24 -15.73 -6.59
CA PHE A 279 3.70 -16.08 -7.93
C PHE A 279 3.09 -15.15 -8.96
N ASP A 280 3.96 -14.54 -9.76
CA ASP A 280 3.54 -13.61 -10.79
C ASP A 280 3.00 -14.35 -12.02
N PHE A 281 1.88 -13.85 -12.52
CA PHE A 281 1.23 -14.31 -13.72
C PHE A 281 0.81 -13.09 -14.54
N SER A 282 1.06 -13.12 -15.85
CA SER A 282 0.59 -12.08 -16.75
C SER A 282 0.11 -12.66 -18.07
N ALA A 283 -0.88 -12.00 -18.66
CA ALA A 283 -1.45 -12.39 -19.94
C ALA A 283 -1.94 -11.17 -20.71
N VAL A 284 -2.02 -11.28 -22.03
CA VAL A 284 -2.53 -10.23 -22.92
C VAL A 284 -3.60 -10.80 -23.83
N LYS A 285 -4.63 -10.00 -24.10
CA LYS A 285 -5.73 -10.30 -24.99
C LYS A 285 -5.20 -10.37 -26.43
N ASN A 286 -5.66 -11.35 -27.18
CA ASN A 286 -5.35 -11.54 -28.60
C ASN A 286 -6.07 -10.53 -29.49
#